data_AF-A0A7Y2G874-F1
#
_entry.id   AF-A0A7Y2G874-F1
#
_cell.length_a   1.000
_cell.length_b   1.000
_cell.length_c   1.000
_cell.angle_alpha   90.00
_cell.angle_beta   90.00
_cell.angle_gamma   90.00
#
_symmetry.space_group_name_H-M   'P 1'
#
loop_
_entity.id
_entity.type
_entity.pdbx_description
1 polymer ?
#
loop_
_entity_poly.entity_id
_entity_poly.type
_entity_poly.pdbx_seq_one_letter_code
_entity_poly.pdbx_strand_id
1 'polypeptide(L)' 'MPNPADQTDLFAAPAADGEELVIGTVARITFHSEDTGYTVLRVSPEGEERTLAVVGRM' A
#
# COMPACT_ATOMS: atom_id res chain seq x y z
N MET A 1 -24.49 2.04 -17.16
CA MET A 1 -23.18 2.60 -16.76
C MET A 1 -22.78 1.88 -15.48
N PRO A 2 -21.65 1.16 -15.42
CA PRO A 2 -21.22 0.53 -14.18
C PRO A 2 -20.89 1.61 -13.13
N ASN A 3 -21.34 1.38 -11.90
CA ASN A 3 -21.18 2.31 -10.78
C ASN A 3 -19.72 2.25 -10.28
N PRO A 4 -18.99 3.37 -10.16
CA PRO A 4 -17.60 3.36 -9.66
C PRO A 4 -17.46 2.94 -8.18
N ALA A 5 -18.57 2.78 -7.45
CA ALA A 5 -18.60 2.33 -6.05
C ALA A 5 -18.54 0.80 -5.86
N ASP A 6 -18.53 0.01 -6.95
CA ASP A 6 -18.45 -1.47 -6.90
C ASP A 6 -17.00 -2.00 -6.94
N GLN A 7 -15.99 -1.11 -6.96
CA GLN A 7 -14.62 -1.52 -6.64
C GLN A 7 -14.53 -1.74 -5.13
N THR A 8 -15.03 -2.90 -4.71
CA THR A 8 -14.76 -3.45 -3.39
C THR A 8 -13.25 -3.46 -3.22
N ASP A 9 -12.76 -2.77 -2.20
CA ASP A 9 -11.35 -2.65 -1.87
C ASP A 9 -10.85 -4.03 -1.43
N LEU A 10 -10.46 -4.88 -2.41
CA LEU A 10 -10.11 -6.29 -2.22
C LEU A 10 -8.89 -6.51 -1.30
N PHE A 11 -8.22 -5.42 -0.90
CA PHE A 11 -7.05 -5.39 -0.03
C PHE A 11 -7.29 -4.68 1.32
N ALA A 12 -8.51 -4.23 1.61
CA ALA A 12 -8.84 -3.65 2.90
C ALA A 12 -8.84 -4.75 3.99
N ALA A 13 -7.68 -4.95 4.61
CA ALA A 13 -7.59 -5.64 5.88
C ALA A 13 -8.37 -4.84 6.94
N PRO A 14 -9.01 -5.49 7.93
CA PRO A 14 -9.69 -4.77 8.99
C PRO A 14 -8.69 -3.91 9.74
N ALA A 15 -9.04 -2.64 9.90
CA ALA A 15 -8.11 -1.69 10.46
C ALA A 15 -7.72 -2.05 11.90
N ALA A 16 -6.48 -2.47 12.12
CA ALA A 16 -5.94 -2.71 13.44
C ALA A 16 -5.63 -1.37 14.11
N ASP A 17 -6.05 -1.17 15.37
CA ASP A 17 -5.78 0.05 16.14
C ASP A 17 -4.29 0.45 16.05
N GLY A 18 -3.99 1.50 15.24
CA GLY A 18 -2.63 1.98 14.98
C GLY A 18 -2.24 2.12 13.50
N GLU A 19 -3.12 1.80 12.56
CA GLU A 19 -2.85 2.02 11.14
C GLU A 19 -3.25 3.41 10.64
N GLU A 20 -2.38 4.01 9.83
CA GLU A 20 -2.62 5.28 9.15
C GLU A 20 -2.73 5.02 7.64
N LEU A 21 -3.82 5.48 7.03
CA LEU A 21 -4.05 5.34 5.60
C LEU A 21 -3.13 6.31 4.85
N VAL A 22 -2.16 5.77 4.13
CA VAL A 22 -1.26 6.55 3.27
C VAL A 22 -1.70 6.39 1.81
N ILE A 23 -2.09 7.50 1.19
CA ILE A 23 -2.40 7.57 -0.24
C ILE A 23 -1.18 8.18 -0.95
N GLY A 24 -0.69 7.52 -2.01
CA GLY A 24 0.51 7.96 -2.70
C GLY A 24 0.87 7.12 -3.93
N THR A 25 1.91 7.56 -4.64
CA THR A 25 2.45 6.82 -5.80
C THR A 25 3.54 5.87 -5.35
N VAL A 26 3.48 4.62 -5.80
CA VAL A 26 4.59 3.68 -5.60
C VAL A 26 5.77 4.11 -6.48
N ALA A 27 6.83 4.60 -5.84
CA ALA A 27 8.03 5.05 -6.52
C ALA A 27 8.87 3.86 -7.01
N ARG A 28 8.99 2.80 -6.18
CA ARG A 28 9.78 1.61 -6.50
C ARG A 28 9.49 0.43 -5.56
N ILE A 29 9.50 -0.79 -6.09
CA ILE A 29 9.62 -2.03 -5.30
C ILE A 29 11.11 -2.24 -4.99
N THR A 30 11.46 -2.23 -3.71
CA THR A 30 12.86 -2.34 -3.25
C THR A 30 13.24 -3.80 -3.01
N PHE A 31 12.30 -4.60 -2.55
CA PHE A 31 12.51 -6.01 -2.27
C PHE A 31 11.19 -6.77 -2.42
N HIS A 32 11.27 -7.97 -2.97
CA HIS A 32 10.17 -8.94 -2.99
C HIS A 32 10.78 -10.33 -2.79
N SER A 33 10.25 -11.08 -1.83
CA SER A 33 10.62 -12.48 -1.59
C SER A 33 9.48 -13.38 -1.99
N GLU A 34 9.71 -14.21 -3.01
CA GLU A 34 8.72 -15.20 -3.46
C GLU A 34 8.52 -16.33 -2.43
N ASP A 35 9.55 -16.64 -1.64
CA ASP A 35 9.51 -17.71 -0.64
C ASP A 35 8.67 -17.33 0.59
N THR A 36 8.77 -16.07 1.04
CA THR A 36 8.15 -15.61 2.29
C THR A 36 6.95 -14.68 2.09
N GLY A 37 6.75 -14.16 0.87
CA GLY A 37 5.71 -13.17 0.55
C GLY A 37 6.02 -11.75 1.03
N TYR A 38 7.17 -11.52 1.66
CA TYR A 38 7.55 -10.18 2.13
C TYR A 38 7.88 -9.26 0.96
N THR A 39 7.32 -8.06 1.01
CA THR A 39 7.54 -7.01 0.01
C THR A 39 7.85 -5.70 0.70
N VAL A 40 8.90 -5.04 0.24
CA VAL A 40 9.28 -3.69 0.67
C VAL A 40 9.14 -2.76 -0.52
N LEU A 41 8.32 -1.73 -0.36
CA LEU A 41 8.01 -0.76 -1.40
C LEU A 41 8.17 0.66 -0.89
N ARG A 42 8.56 1.55 -1.79
CA ARG A 42 8.72 2.98 -1.52
C ARG A 42 7.51 3.71 -2.07
N VAL A 43 6.84 4.47 -1.23
CA VAL A 43 5.67 5.28 -1.58
C VAL A 43 6.03 6.75 -1.40
N SER A 44 5.72 7.56 -2.41
CA SER A 44 5.69 9.01 -2.27
C SER A 44 4.25 9.42 -1.94
N PRO A 45 3.95 9.81 -0.69
CA PRO A 45 2.61 10.20 -0.28
C PRO A 45 2.17 11.47 -0.99
N GLU A 46 0.87 11.64 -1.19
CA GLU A 46 0.33 12.90 -1.65
C GLU A 46 0.41 13.96 -0.54
N GLY A 47 1.03 15.11 -0.84
CA GLY A 47 1.16 16.22 0.10
C GLY A 47 2.37 16.14 1.04
N GLU A 48 3.23 15.12 0.90
CA GLU A 48 4.47 15.01 1.67
C GLU A 48 5.70 14.90 0.76
N GLU A 49 6.77 15.65 1.07
CA GLU A 49 8.01 15.64 0.28
C GLU A 49 8.89 14.41 0.57
N ARG A 50 8.54 13.62 1.59
CA ARG A 50 9.32 12.47 2.05
C ARG A 50 8.77 11.18 1.46
N THR A 51 9.69 10.33 0.99
CA THR A 51 9.35 8.98 0.56
C THR A 51 9.30 8.05 1.76
N LEU A 52 8.18 7.35 1.92
CA LEU A 52 7.98 6.34 2.98
C LEU A 52 8.41 4.96 2.48
N ALA A 53 8.95 4.14 3.38
CA ALA A 53 9.17 2.72 3.14
C ALA A 53 8.04 1.94 3.80
N VAL A 54 7.29 1.18 3.00
CA VAL A 54 6.21 0.31 3.45
C VAL A 54 6.70 -1.12 3.39
N VAL A 55 6.55 -1.84 4.49
CA VAL A 55 6.86 -3.27 4.59
C VAL A 55 5.54 -3.99 4.77
N GLY A 56 5.21 -4.85 3.81
CA GLY A 56 4.00 -5.66 3.83
C GLY A 56 4.33 -7.11 3.55
N ARG A 57 3.37 -7.98 3.85
CA ARG A 57 3.36 -9.37 3.43
C ARG A 57 2.14 -9.56 2.53
N MET A 58 2.37 -10.10 1.34
CA MET A 58 1.32 -10.44 0.39
C MET A 58 0.96 -11.92 0.48
#